data_AF-A0A7R9Q2V1-F1
#
_entry.id   AF-A0A7R9Q2V1-F1
#
_cell.length_a   1.000
_cell.length_b   1.000
_cell.length_c   1.000
_cell.angle_alpha   90.00
_cell.angle_beta   90.00
_cell.angle_gamma   90.00
#
_symmetry.space_group_name_H-M   'P 1'
#
loop_
_entity.id
_entity.type
_entity.pdbx_description
1 polymer ?
#
loop_
_entity_poly.entity_id
_entity_poly.type
_entity_poly.pdbx_seq_one_letter_code
_entity_poly.pdbx_strand_id
1 'polypeptide(L)'
;MINYQGNTSLGAPTTRSANDIYKDELIKRGEALETRVKNSIAKLISEDRGHLAAELEEEETRITALINELKTTSPGPEALKLLEGEIARVEDRVTREEKLIEKETDTQDKLLANAKTLKTFVGLALVELSKVTGKDKPAAEKLAEELYREERRLDMLCQELIDAQTPRKIAEYEVEVRVHEVRVSELLRRAHFFQPTPAPPTPTTA
;
A
#
# COMPACT_ATOMS: atom_id res chain seq x y z
N MET A 1 -59.55 -28.68 -53.48
CA MET A 1 -58.34 -27.87 -53.74
C MET A 1 -57.89 -27.29 -52.41
N ILE A 2 -56.77 -27.75 -51.86
CA ILE A 2 -56.16 -27.13 -50.67
C ILE A 2 -54.81 -26.57 -51.14
N ASN A 3 -54.70 -25.25 -51.16
CA ASN A 3 -53.45 -24.55 -51.44
C ASN A 3 -52.58 -24.58 -50.18
N TYR A 4 -51.58 -25.46 -50.15
CA TYR A 4 -50.45 -25.31 -49.23
C TYR A 4 -49.44 -24.34 -49.87
N GLN A 5 -49.67 -23.04 -49.69
CA GLN A 5 -48.62 -22.05 -49.84
C GLN A 5 -47.67 -22.19 -48.65
N GLY A 6 -46.39 -22.43 -48.95
CA GLY A 6 -45.34 -22.52 -47.97
C GLY A 6 -45.13 -21.20 -47.23
N ASN A 7 -44.73 -21.33 -45.96
CA ASN A 7 -43.85 -20.35 -45.32
C ASN A 7 -43.03 -21.04 -44.24
N THR A 8 -42.09 -21.88 -44.68
CA THR A 8 -40.90 -22.21 -43.90
C THR A 8 -39.95 -21.01 -44.04
N SER A 9 -40.00 -20.11 -43.07
CA SER A 9 -38.82 -19.35 -42.68
C SER A 9 -38.59 -19.60 -41.19
N LEU A 10 -38.08 -20.81 -40.92
CA LEU A 10 -37.26 -21.03 -39.73
C LEU A 10 -36.07 -20.08 -39.91
N GLY A 11 -36.08 -18.97 -39.17
CA GLY A 11 -34.98 -18.01 -39.17
C GLY A 11 -33.69 -18.78 -38.95
N ALA A 12 -32.81 -18.77 -39.96
CA ALA A 12 -31.49 -19.36 -39.83
C ALA A 12 -30.83 -18.72 -38.59
N PRO A 13 -30.28 -19.50 -37.64
CA PRO A 13 -29.52 -18.93 -36.54
C PRO A 13 -28.42 -18.08 -37.16
N THR A 14 -28.41 -16.78 -36.85
CA THR A 14 -27.34 -15.89 -37.29
C THR A 14 -26.04 -16.42 -36.69
N THR A 15 -25.23 -17.05 -37.53
CA THR A 15 -23.90 -17.55 -37.17
C THR A 15 -23.08 -16.34 -36.72
N ARG A 16 -22.78 -16.25 -35.42
CA ARG A 16 -21.90 -15.20 -34.90
C ARG A 16 -20.57 -15.27 -35.63
N SER A 17 -20.09 -14.14 -36.13
CA SER A 17 -18.80 -14.14 -36.82
C SER A 17 -17.67 -14.41 -35.82
N ALA A 18 -16.55 -14.95 -36.29
CA ALA A 18 -15.35 -15.12 -35.46
C ALA A 18 -14.89 -13.78 -34.85
N ASN A 19 -15.12 -12.67 -35.56
CA ASN A 19 -14.82 -11.33 -35.08
C ASN A 19 -15.74 -10.90 -33.93
N ASP A 20 -17.03 -11.27 -33.95
CA ASP A 20 -17.95 -10.97 -32.86
C ASP A 20 -17.58 -11.75 -31.59
N ILE A 21 -17.13 -13.00 -31.75
CA ILE A 21 -16.67 -13.82 -30.63
C ILE A 21 -15.38 -13.23 -30.04
N TYR A 22 -14.41 -12.89 -30.89
CA TYR A 22 -13.14 -12.31 -30.45
C TYR A 22 -13.33 -10.94 -29.78
N LYS A 23 -14.22 -10.10 -30.33
CA LYS A 23 -14.64 -8.83 -29.72
C LYS A 23 -15.21 -9.04 -28.32
N ASP A 24 -16.12 -10.00 -28.13
CA ASP A 24 -16.67 -10.32 -26.81
C ASP A 24 -15.59 -10.75 -25.81
N GLU A 25 -14.58 -11.50 -26.26
CA GLU A 25 -13.46 -11.92 -25.41
C GLU A 25 -12.61 -10.71 -24.97
N LEU A 26 -12.33 -9.78 -25.89
CA LEU A 26 -11.64 -8.53 -25.54
C LEU A 26 -12.45 -7.67 -24.57
N ILE A 27 -13.78 -7.59 -24.74
CA ILE A 27 -14.67 -6.90 -23.79
C ILE A 27 -14.59 -7.55 -22.41
N LYS A 28 -14.72 -8.88 -22.32
CA LYS A 28 -14.64 -9.60 -21.04
C LYS A 28 -13.29 -9.39 -20.35
N ARG A 29 -12.19 -9.42 -21.11
CA ARG A 29 -10.85 -9.15 -20.57
C ARG A 29 -10.73 -7.71 -20.07
N GLY A 30 -11.23 -6.74 -20.83
CA GLY A 30 -11.30 -5.35 -20.42
C GLY A 30 -12.10 -5.17 -19.13
N GLU A 31 -13.31 -5.71 -19.05
CA GLU A 31 -14.19 -5.62 -17.86
C GLU A 31 -13.57 -6.25 -16.62
N ALA A 32 -12.87 -7.38 -16.78
CA ALA A 32 -12.12 -8.01 -15.71
C ALA A 32 -10.96 -7.11 -15.23
N LEU A 33 -10.24 -6.49 -16.16
CA LEU A 33 -9.17 -5.54 -15.86
C LEU A 33 -9.70 -4.28 -15.15
N GLU A 34 -10.79 -3.70 -15.65
CA GLU A 34 -11.47 -2.54 -15.04
C GLU A 34 -11.90 -2.84 -13.61
N THR A 35 -12.54 -3.99 -13.39
CA THR A 35 -12.99 -4.43 -12.06
C THR A 35 -11.81 -4.58 -11.10
N ARG A 36 -10.70 -5.17 -11.57
CA ARG A 36 -9.48 -5.30 -10.76
C ARG A 36 -8.94 -3.94 -10.36
N VAL A 37 -8.80 -3.01 -11.31
CA VAL A 37 -8.28 -1.65 -11.05
C VAL A 37 -9.17 -0.90 -10.05
N LYS A 38 -10.50 -0.96 -10.22
CA LYS A 38 -11.45 -0.36 -9.27
C LYS A 38 -11.31 -0.92 -7.85
N ASN A 39 -11.12 -2.23 -7.73
CA ASN A 39 -10.90 -2.85 -6.42
C ASN A 39 -9.57 -2.39 -5.80
N SER A 40 -8.49 -2.29 -6.59
CA SER A 40 -7.20 -1.76 -6.14
C SER A 40 -7.31 -0.31 -5.67
N ILE A 41 -8.00 0.56 -6.42
CA ILE A 41 -8.29 1.96 -6.05
C ILE A 41 -9.09 2.03 -4.74
N ALA A 42 -10.18 1.26 -4.64
CA ALA A 42 -11.02 1.26 -3.44
C ALA A 42 -10.24 0.82 -2.19
N LYS A 43 -9.36 -0.17 -2.32
CA LYS A 43 -8.47 -0.60 -1.24
C LYS A 43 -7.54 0.53 -0.81
N LEU A 44 -6.86 1.18 -1.75
CA LEU A 44 -5.94 2.29 -1.44
C LEU A 44 -6.65 3.47 -0.77
N ILE A 45 -7.85 3.84 -1.23
CA ILE A 45 -8.64 4.90 -0.60
C ILE A 45 -9.03 4.51 0.84
N SER A 46 -9.43 3.26 1.07
CA SER A 46 -9.78 2.77 2.41
C SER A 46 -8.59 2.73 3.39
N GLU A 47 -7.37 2.72 2.86
CA GLU A 47 -6.11 2.73 3.62
C GLU A 47 -5.51 4.15 3.73
N ASP A 48 -6.31 5.20 3.45
CA ASP A 48 -5.87 6.60 3.42
C ASP A 48 -4.73 6.89 2.41
N ARG A 49 -4.58 6.03 1.39
CA ARG A 49 -3.56 6.10 0.33
C ARG A 49 -4.13 6.64 -0.98
N GLY A 50 -5.03 7.62 -0.90
CA GLY A 50 -5.72 8.19 -2.06
C GLY A 50 -4.78 8.78 -3.13
N HIS A 51 -3.57 9.20 -2.76
CA HIS A 51 -2.57 9.68 -3.71
C HIS A 51 -2.03 8.57 -4.62
N LEU A 52 -1.82 7.36 -4.08
CA LEU A 52 -1.43 6.18 -4.88
C LEU A 52 -2.60 5.69 -5.75
N ALA A 53 -3.83 5.88 -5.27
CA ALA A 53 -5.02 5.56 -6.03
C ALA A 53 -5.14 6.41 -7.31
N ALA A 54 -4.72 7.68 -7.25
CA ALA A 54 -4.75 8.59 -8.41
C ALA A 54 -3.87 8.10 -9.58
N GLU A 55 -2.80 7.35 -9.32
CA GLU A 55 -1.95 6.76 -10.38
C GLU A 55 -2.69 5.66 -11.15
N LEU A 56 -3.60 4.93 -10.49
CA LEU A 56 -4.44 3.89 -11.10
C LEU A 56 -5.71 4.45 -11.77
N GLU A 57 -6.21 5.60 -11.33
CA GLU A 57 -7.41 6.25 -11.90
C GLU A 57 -7.23 6.62 -13.39
N GLU A 58 -6.01 7.00 -13.80
CA GLU A 58 -5.73 7.28 -15.21
C GLU A 58 -5.87 6.02 -16.08
N GLU A 59 -5.40 4.88 -15.58
CA GLU A 59 -5.54 3.60 -16.28
C GLU A 59 -6.97 3.08 -16.25
N GLU A 60 -7.71 3.28 -15.14
CA GLU A 60 -9.13 2.96 -15.02
C GLU A 60 -9.97 3.70 -16.09
N THR A 61 -9.71 5.00 -16.26
CA THR A 61 -10.36 5.82 -17.30
C THR A 61 -10.04 5.30 -18.71
N ARG A 62 -8.77 4.93 -18.96
CA ARG A 62 -8.33 4.38 -20.25
C ARG A 62 -8.99 3.05 -20.58
N ILE A 63 -9.03 2.11 -19.62
CA ILE A 63 -9.68 0.80 -19.80
C ILE A 63 -11.17 0.99 -20.10
N THR A 64 -11.83 1.86 -19.34
CA THR A 64 -13.25 2.17 -19.53
C THR A 64 -13.52 2.72 -20.93
N ALA A 65 -12.67 3.60 -21.44
CA ALA A 65 -12.77 4.11 -22.80
C ALA A 65 -12.62 3.01 -23.86
N LEU A 66 -11.63 2.13 -23.73
CA LEU A 66 -11.40 1.00 -24.65
C LEU A 66 -12.58 0.01 -24.65
N ILE A 67 -13.12 -0.32 -23.48
CA ILE A 67 -14.31 -1.18 -23.37
C ILE A 67 -15.52 -0.53 -24.05
N ASN A 68 -15.72 0.78 -23.85
CA ASN A 68 -16.82 1.50 -24.46
C ASN A 68 -16.67 1.58 -25.99
N GLU A 69 -15.46 1.77 -26.50
CA GLU A 69 -15.17 1.71 -27.93
C GLU A 69 -15.52 0.34 -28.50
N LEU A 70 -15.07 -0.73 -27.85
CA LEU A 70 -15.44 -2.10 -28.24
C LEU A 70 -16.96 -2.29 -28.19
N LYS A 71 -17.66 -1.87 -27.12
CA LYS A 71 -19.12 -2.06 -27.00
C LYS A 71 -19.92 -1.30 -28.07
N THR A 72 -19.48 -0.10 -28.43
CA THR A 72 -20.26 0.81 -29.29
C THR A 72 -19.93 0.69 -30.78
N THR A 73 -18.74 0.19 -31.12
CA THR A 73 -18.30 0.05 -32.52
C THR A 73 -18.26 -1.41 -32.97
N SER A 74 -18.33 -1.67 -34.26
CA SER A 74 -18.04 -3.00 -34.84
C SER A 74 -16.72 -2.92 -35.61
N PRO A 75 -15.57 -2.90 -34.92
CA PRO A 75 -14.27 -2.72 -35.53
C PRO A 75 -13.93 -3.89 -36.45
N GLY A 76 -13.24 -3.58 -37.55
CA GLY A 76 -12.65 -4.61 -38.41
C GLY A 76 -11.54 -5.38 -37.69
N PRO A 77 -11.04 -6.49 -38.27
CA PRO A 77 -10.04 -7.36 -37.64
C PRO A 77 -8.73 -6.63 -37.32
N GLU A 78 -8.31 -5.66 -38.14
CA GLU A 78 -7.11 -4.85 -37.85
C GLU A 78 -7.32 -3.92 -36.65
N ALA A 79 -8.48 -3.27 -36.57
CA ALA A 79 -8.83 -2.41 -35.43
C ALA A 79 -8.98 -3.22 -34.14
N LEU A 80 -9.56 -4.42 -34.19
CA LEU A 80 -9.60 -5.34 -33.04
C LEU A 80 -8.20 -5.70 -32.54
N LYS A 81 -7.26 -5.96 -33.44
CA LYS A 81 -5.86 -6.26 -33.08
C LYS A 81 -5.15 -5.05 -32.46
N LEU A 82 -5.46 -3.83 -32.93
CA LEU A 82 -4.94 -2.60 -32.31
C LEU A 82 -5.49 -2.41 -30.89
N LEU A 83 -6.80 -2.59 -30.70
CA LEU A 83 -7.46 -2.48 -29.40
C LEU A 83 -6.98 -3.57 -28.42
N GLU A 84 -6.74 -4.81 -28.89
CA GLU A 84 -6.09 -5.84 -28.09
C GLU A 84 -4.70 -5.40 -27.60
N GLY A 85 -3.89 -4.83 -28.50
CA GLY A 85 -2.57 -4.31 -28.16
C GLY A 85 -2.63 -3.13 -27.18
N GLU A 86 -3.70 -2.33 -27.20
CA GLU A 86 -3.93 -1.27 -26.22
C GLU A 86 -4.36 -1.82 -24.86
N ILE A 87 -5.29 -2.77 -24.81
CA ILE A 87 -5.69 -3.45 -23.58
C ILE A 87 -4.47 -4.13 -22.93
N ALA A 88 -3.65 -4.82 -23.71
CA ALA A 88 -2.42 -5.46 -23.20
C ALA A 88 -1.43 -4.43 -22.65
N ARG A 89 -1.26 -3.28 -23.31
CA ARG A 89 -0.40 -2.19 -22.82
C ARG A 89 -0.91 -1.60 -21.50
N VAL A 90 -2.21 -1.40 -21.37
CA VAL A 90 -2.80 -0.91 -20.11
C VAL A 90 -2.68 -1.96 -19.01
N GLU A 91 -2.91 -3.24 -19.31
CA GLU A 91 -2.71 -4.33 -18.35
C GLU A 91 -1.27 -4.40 -17.81
N ASP A 92 -0.28 -4.26 -18.70
CA ASP A 92 1.14 -4.22 -18.34
C ASP A 92 1.50 -3.01 -17.48
N ARG A 93 0.83 -1.88 -17.70
CA ARG A 93 1.03 -0.65 -16.92
C ARG A 93 0.39 -0.76 -15.55
N VAL A 94 -0.88 -1.15 -15.49
CA VAL A 94 -1.59 -1.45 -14.22
C VAL A 94 -0.76 -2.40 -13.36
N THR A 95 -0.27 -3.50 -13.93
CA THR A 95 0.54 -4.48 -13.20
C THR A 95 1.85 -3.89 -12.68
N ARG A 96 2.45 -2.93 -13.39
CA ARG A 96 3.66 -2.24 -12.95
C ARG A 96 3.36 -1.24 -11.83
N GLU A 97 2.33 -0.42 -11.99
CA GLU A 97 1.91 0.54 -10.97
C GLU A 97 1.49 -0.18 -9.68
N GLU A 98 0.68 -1.25 -9.76
CA GLU A 98 0.28 -2.04 -8.60
C GLU A 98 1.49 -2.59 -7.83
N LYS A 99 2.56 -3.03 -8.52
CA LYS A 99 3.80 -3.49 -7.88
C LYS A 99 4.61 -2.37 -7.24
N LEU A 100 4.64 -1.19 -7.86
CA LEU A 100 5.32 -0.03 -7.29
C LEU A 100 4.60 0.44 -6.03
N ILE A 101 3.27 0.55 -6.09
CA ILE A 101 2.38 0.85 -4.98
C ILE A 101 2.56 -0.18 -3.86
N GLU A 102 2.53 -1.48 -4.16
CA GLU A 102 2.75 -2.55 -3.16
C GLU A 102 4.11 -2.38 -2.45
N LYS A 103 5.18 -2.12 -3.21
CA LYS A 103 6.51 -1.91 -2.62
C LYS A 103 6.56 -0.64 -1.75
N GLU A 104 5.93 0.43 -2.19
CA GLU A 104 5.90 1.71 -1.49
C GLU A 104 5.13 1.59 -0.17
N THR A 105 3.95 0.99 -0.23
CA THR A 105 3.09 0.71 0.92
C THR A 105 3.78 -0.18 1.95
N ASP A 106 4.40 -1.28 1.52
CA ASP A 106 5.20 -2.16 2.38
C ASP A 106 6.34 -1.41 3.09
N THR A 107 6.99 -0.49 2.37
CA THR A 107 8.11 0.29 2.91
C THR A 107 7.61 1.27 3.96
N GLN A 108 6.55 2.02 3.64
CA GLN A 108 5.91 2.96 4.55
C GLN A 108 5.41 2.27 5.82
N ASP A 109 4.77 1.11 5.69
CA ASP A 109 4.27 0.32 6.83
C ASP A 109 5.38 -0.18 7.74
N LYS A 110 6.50 -0.64 7.17
CA LYS A 110 7.68 -1.05 7.94
C LYS A 110 8.28 0.12 8.71
N LEU A 111 8.39 1.29 8.09
CA LEU A 111 8.91 2.49 8.75
C LEU A 111 7.99 2.96 9.88
N LEU A 112 6.68 2.99 9.64
CA LEU A 112 5.68 3.32 10.66
C LEU A 112 5.71 2.34 11.83
N ALA A 113 5.80 1.05 11.55
CA ALA A 113 5.91 0.02 12.58
C ALA A 113 7.21 0.19 13.41
N ASN A 114 8.34 0.47 12.76
CA ASN A 114 9.60 0.72 13.45
C ASN A 114 9.52 1.97 14.34
N ALA A 115 9.03 3.10 13.80
CA ALA A 115 8.90 4.35 14.56
C ALA A 115 7.97 4.18 15.79
N LYS A 116 6.83 3.49 15.65
CA LYS A 116 5.93 3.15 16.76
C LYS A 116 6.59 2.25 17.81
N THR A 117 7.41 1.30 17.37
CA THR A 117 8.16 0.39 18.25
C THR A 117 9.19 1.16 19.06
N LEU A 118 9.98 2.02 18.42
CA LEU A 118 10.94 2.90 19.08
C LEU A 118 10.25 3.81 20.11
N LYS A 119 9.12 4.41 19.75
CA LYS A 119 8.32 5.23 20.66
C LYS A 119 7.89 4.43 21.90
N THR A 120 7.45 3.19 21.71
CA THR A 120 7.07 2.30 22.82
C THR A 120 8.24 2.06 23.77
N PHE A 121 9.43 1.75 23.24
CA PHE A 121 10.63 1.57 24.07
C PHE A 121 11.04 2.85 24.81
N VAL A 122 10.96 4.00 24.14
CA VAL A 122 11.21 5.30 24.77
C VAL A 122 10.23 5.55 25.92
N GLY A 123 8.93 5.31 25.72
CA GLY A 123 7.91 5.45 26.76
C GLY A 123 8.17 4.55 27.96
N LEU A 124 8.57 3.30 27.74
CA LEU A 124 8.95 2.38 28.82
C LEU A 124 10.17 2.88 29.61
N ALA A 125 11.21 3.36 28.92
CA ALA A 125 12.40 3.89 29.57
C ALA A 125 12.12 5.16 30.39
N LEU A 126 11.25 6.05 29.88
CA LEU A 126 10.80 7.25 30.61
C LEU A 126 10.09 6.88 31.93
N VAL A 127 9.24 5.85 31.91
CA VAL A 127 8.61 5.33 33.13
C VAL A 127 9.64 4.82 34.12
N GLU A 128 10.66 4.08 33.69
CA GLU A 128 11.70 3.58 34.59
C GLU A 128 12.58 4.71 35.15
N LEU A 129 12.98 5.68 34.33
CA LEU A 129 13.78 6.82 34.79
C LEU A 129 13.02 7.68 35.82
N SER A 130 11.69 7.76 35.73
CA SER A 130 10.87 8.49 36.70
C SER A 130 10.93 7.91 38.12
N LYS A 131 11.31 6.63 38.26
CA LYS A 131 11.45 5.94 39.55
C LYS A 131 12.83 6.16 40.19
N VAL A 132 13.79 6.73 39.47
CA VAL A 132 15.14 6.98 39.98
C VAL A 132 15.09 8.08 41.05
N THR A 133 15.68 7.81 42.21
CA THR A 133 15.72 8.72 43.34
C THR A 133 17.14 8.89 43.89
N GLY A 134 17.34 9.85 44.81
CA GLY A 134 18.63 10.07 45.44
C GLY A 134 19.66 10.76 44.53
N LYS A 135 20.93 10.38 44.65
CA LYS A 135 22.07 11.06 44.01
C LYS A 135 22.06 11.00 42.47
N ASP A 136 21.42 9.98 41.89
CA ASP A 136 21.41 9.75 40.44
C ASP A 136 20.23 10.43 39.73
N LYS A 137 19.29 11.01 40.51
CA LYS A 137 18.09 11.68 40.00
C LYS A 137 18.38 12.77 38.94
N PRO A 138 19.33 13.70 39.13
CA PRO A 138 19.59 14.74 38.12
C PRO A 138 20.09 14.17 36.78
N ALA A 139 20.87 13.09 36.83
CA ALA A 139 21.36 12.43 35.62
C ALA A 139 20.23 11.68 34.90
N ALA A 140 19.32 11.04 35.65
CA ALA A 140 18.13 10.40 35.11
C ALA A 140 17.16 11.41 34.47
N GLU A 141 16.94 12.57 35.10
CA GLU A 141 16.09 13.65 34.56
C GLU A 141 16.64 14.18 33.23
N LYS A 142 17.97 14.42 33.14
CA LYS A 142 18.61 14.85 31.88
C LYS A 142 18.44 13.81 30.77
N LEU A 143 18.60 12.52 31.09
CA LEU A 143 18.40 11.45 30.12
C LEU A 143 16.91 11.33 29.70
N ALA A 144 15.98 11.54 30.64
CA ALA A 144 14.56 11.57 30.34
C ALA A 144 14.20 12.72 29.39
N GLU A 145 14.79 13.91 29.56
CA GLU A 145 14.62 15.02 28.61
C GLU A 145 15.12 14.69 27.20
N GLU A 146 16.28 14.02 27.08
CA GLU A 146 16.80 13.55 25.79
C GLU A 146 15.80 12.56 25.15
N LEU A 147 15.30 11.59 25.91
CA LEU A 147 14.29 10.62 25.46
C LEU A 147 12.96 11.27 25.06
N TYR A 148 12.47 12.27 25.79
CA TYR A 148 11.25 13.01 25.43
C TYR A 148 11.39 13.74 24.09
N ARG A 149 12.58 14.25 23.76
CA ARG A 149 12.82 14.90 22.46
C ARG A 149 12.75 13.87 21.33
N GLU A 150 13.34 12.71 21.53
CA GLU A 150 13.27 11.61 20.57
C GLU A 150 11.83 11.09 20.40
N GLU A 151 11.06 10.95 21.49
CA GLU A 151 9.65 10.56 21.45
C GLU A 151 8.82 11.51 20.59
N ARG A 152 8.95 12.83 20.80
CA ARG A 152 8.22 13.84 20.02
C ARG A 152 8.62 13.82 18.55
N ARG A 153 9.91 13.61 18.25
CA ARG A 153 10.35 13.53 16.85
C ARG A 153 9.82 12.27 16.18
N LEU A 154 9.78 11.14 16.87
CA LEU A 154 9.17 9.90 16.38
C LEU A 154 7.66 10.08 16.13
N ASP A 155 6.96 10.84 16.96
CA ASP A 155 5.54 11.19 16.73
C ASP A 155 5.36 12.02 15.46
N MET A 156 6.19 13.05 15.28
CA MET A 156 6.20 13.83 14.05
C MET A 156 6.55 12.96 12.83
N LEU A 157 7.53 12.07 12.95
CA LEU A 157 7.91 11.14 11.87
C LEU A 157 6.78 10.19 11.49
N CYS A 158 6.03 9.68 12.48
CA CYS A 158 4.86 8.85 12.19
C CYS A 158 3.84 9.63 11.37
N GLN A 159 3.56 10.89 11.73
CA GLN A 159 2.61 11.73 10.99
C GLN A 159 3.14 12.08 9.60
N GLU A 160 4.41 12.48 9.49
CA GLU A 160 5.08 12.80 8.23
C GLU A 160 5.14 11.58 7.29
N LEU A 161 5.34 10.38 7.82
CA LEU A 161 5.28 9.14 7.06
C LEU A 161 3.87 8.87 6.56
N ILE A 162 2.82 9.08 7.36
CA ILE A 162 1.42 8.95 6.92
C ILE A 162 1.12 9.95 5.79
N ASP A 163 1.60 11.19 5.94
CA ASP A 163 1.40 12.27 4.98
C ASP A 163 2.37 12.21 3.77
N ALA A 164 3.28 11.23 3.74
CA ALA A 164 4.23 11.05 2.65
C ALA A 164 3.51 10.55 1.40
N GLN A 165 3.52 11.36 0.35
CA GLN A 165 2.80 11.09 -0.90
C GLN A 165 3.71 10.72 -2.07
N THR A 166 5.03 10.58 -1.83
CA THR A 166 5.98 10.26 -2.90
C THR A 166 7.04 9.28 -2.43
N PRO A 167 7.54 8.41 -3.34
CA PRO A 167 8.62 7.47 -3.04
C PRO A 167 9.87 8.17 -2.53
N ARG A 168 10.15 9.37 -3.06
CA ARG A 168 11.29 10.18 -2.64
C ARG A 168 11.21 10.58 -1.18
N LYS A 169 10.04 11.06 -0.72
CA LYS A 169 9.84 11.42 0.69
C LYS A 169 9.95 10.19 1.59
N ILE A 170 9.39 9.06 1.19
CA ILE A 170 9.48 7.81 1.97
C ILE A 170 10.95 7.38 2.11
N ALA A 171 11.76 7.50 1.06
CA ALA A 171 13.19 7.21 1.11
C ALA A 171 13.97 8.20 2.02
N GLU A 172 13.59 9.48 2.01
CA GLU A 172 14.15 10.49 2.93
C GLU A 172 13.82 10.13 4.40
N TYR A 173 12.57 9.76 4.68
CA TYR A 173 12.13 9.32 6.00
C TYR A 173 12.74 7.99 6.44
N GLU A 174 13.05 7.07 5.52
CA GLU A 174 13.77 5.84 5.84
C GLU A 174 15.13 6.13 6.49
N VAL A 175 15.88 7.07 5.91
CA VAL A 175 17.17 7.49 6.46
C VAL A 175 16.97 8.10 7.85
N GLU A 176 15.96 8.93 8.01
CA GLU A 176 15.69 9.60 9.27
C GLU A 176 15.26 8.64 10.38
N VAL A 177 14.37 7.69 10.11
CA VAL A 177 13.97 6.64 11.06
C VAL A 177 15.19 5.85 11.53
N ARG A 178 16.14 5.50 10.63
CA ARG A 178 17.39 4.82 11.01
C ARG A 178 18.27 5.66 11.92
N VAL A 179 18.34 6.98 11.72
CA VAL A 179 19.08 7.89 12.61
C VAL A 179 18.49 7.87 14.02
N HIS A 180 17.16 7.93 14.12
CA HIS A 180 16.47 7.88 15.41
C HIS A 180 16.57 6.51 16.07
N GLU A 181 16.56 5.42 15.30
CA GLU A 181 16.79 4.07 15.82
C GLU A 181 18.14 3.96 16.53
N VAL A 182 19.21 4.46 15.91
CA VAL A 182 20.55 4.46 16.51
C VAL A 182 20.59 5.32 17.78
N ARG A 183 20.04 6.54 17.72
CA ARG A 183 20.02 7.46 18.87
C ARG A 183 19.22 6.91 20.04
N VAL A 184 18.00 6.44 19.79
CA VAL A 184 17.13 5.83 20.81
C VAL A 184 17.83 4.61 21.41
N SER A 185 18.42 3.73 20.60
CA SER A 185 19.16 2.56 21.10
C SER A 185 20.31 2.95 22.03
N GLU A 186 21.04 4.03 21.72
CA GLU A 186 22.10 4.55 22.58
C GLU A 186 21.55 5.12 23.90
N LEU A 187 20.48 5.91 23.85
CA LEU A 187 19.83 6.47 25.04
C LEU A 187 19.23 5.38 25.93
N LEU A 188 18.60 4.36 25.35
CA LEU A 188 18.08 3.20 26.05
C LEU A 188 19.20 2.42 26.74
N ARG A 189 20.33 2.21 26.06
CA ARG A 189 21.52 1.61 26.66
C ARG A 189 21.98 2.41 27.88
N ARG A 190 21.99 3.75 27.80
CA ARG A 190 22.30 4.62 28.95
C ARG A 190 21.27 4.49 30.08
N ALA A 191 19.98 4.36 29.75
CA ALA A 191 18.91 4.25 30.72
C ALA A 191 19.00 2.94 31.53
N HIS A 192 19.44 1.84 30.91
CA HIS A 192 19.64 0.57 31.60
C HIS A 192 20.63 0.64 32.77
N PHE A 193 21.60 1.56 32.77
CA PHE A 193 22.53 1.73 33.89
C PHE A 193 21.88 2.31 35.16
N PHE A 194 20.64 2.81 35.06
CA PHE A 194 19.88 3.28 36.21
C PHE A 194 18.96 2.20 36.80
N GLN A 195 18.92 1.00 36.22
CA GLN A 195 18.13 -0.09 36.78
C GLN A 195 18.75 -0.59 38.08
N PRO A 196 17.95 -0.86 39.12
CA PRO A 196 18.44 -1.42 40.36
C PRO A 196 19.13 -2.75 40.06
N THR A 197 20.35 -2.94 40.55
CA THR A 197 21.08 -4.20 40.42
C THR A 197 20.17 -5.32 40.96
N PRO A 198 19.86 -6.37 40.17
CA PRO A 198 19.02 -7.44 40.66
C PRO A 198 19.61 -8.00 41.95
N ALA A 199 18.76 -8.18 42.97
CA ALA A 199 19.20 -8.72 44.24
C ALA A 199 19.92 -10.07 43.98
N PRO A 200 21.08 -10.31 44.60
CA PRO A 200 21.80 -11.57 44.41
C PRO A 200 20.85 -12.74 44.71
N PRO A 201 20.92 -13.85 43.94
CA PRO A 201 20.05 -14.99 44.18
C PRO A 201 20.21 -15.43 45.62
N THR A 202 19.10 -15.50 46.36
CA THR A 202 19.08 -16.05 47.71
C THR A 202 19.74 -17.43 47.67
N PRO A 203 20.77 -17.70 48.50
CA PRO A 203 21.42 -19.00 48.49
C PRO A 203 20.40 -20.07 48.86
N THR A 204 20.06 -20.92 47.91
CA THR A 204 19.24 -22.10 48.16
C THR A 204 20.07 -23.05 49.01
N THR A 205 19.64 -23.28 50.25
CA THR A 205 20.25 -24.32 51.09
C THR A 205 19.82 -25.68 50.52
N ALA A 206 20.80 -26.50 50.15
CA ALA A 206 20.59 -27.86 49.67
C ALA A 206 20.21 -28.82 50.81
#